data_AF-X1L8U0-F1
#
_entry.id   AF-X1L8U0-F1
#
_cell.length_a   1.000
_cell.length_b   1.000
_cell.length_c   1.000
_cell.angle_alpha   90.00
_cell.angle_beta   90.00
_cell.angle_gamma   90.00
#
_symmetry.space_group_name_H-M   'P 1'
#
loop_
_entity.id
_entity.type
_entity.pdbx_description
1 polymer ?
#
loop_
_entity_poly.entity_id
_entity_poly.type
_entity_poly.pdbx_seq_one_letter_code
_entity_poly.pdbx_strand_id
1 'polypeptide(L)'
;AINYVKNAMRKSKPMDILVIGDVGFGKTEVAVRAAFKVIENGKQVLMLVPTTILADQHYQTFSERYENYPVILEVLSRFRARKKQKDIVKDFNDGKIDMIIGTHRILQEDIRPKDLGLIIVDEEQKFGVRATLASGTNCCSWIFLFSIPDILLYT
;
A
#
# COMPACT_ATOMS: atom_id res chain seq x y z
N ALA A 1 16.79 3.08 0.71
CA ALA A 1 15.45 2.48 0.51
C ALA A 1 14.80 2.87 -0.83
N ILE A 2 14.52 4.16 -1.09
CA ILE A 2 13.77 4.61 -2.27
C ILE A 2 14.37 4.12 -3.61
N ASN A 3 15.68 4.28 -3.82
CA ASN A 3 16.33 3.82 -5.06
C ASN A 3 16.30 2.30 -5.22
N TYR A 4 16.32 1.55 -4.11
CA TYR A 4 16.25 0.09 -4.13
C TYR A 4 14.84 -0.38 -4.54
N VAL A 5 13.79 0.25 -3.99
CA VAL A 5 12.40 0.01 -4.40
C VAL A 5 12.22 0.35 -5.88
N LYS A 6 12.65 1.54 -6.33
CA LYS A 6 12.59 1.92 -7.74
C LYS A 6 13.34 0.95 -8.67
N ASN A 7 14.48 0.42 -8.24
CA ASN A 7 15.25 -0.55 -9.03
C ASN A 7 14.58 -1.92 -9.10
N ALA A 8 13.93 -2.34 -8.02
CA ALA A 8 13.19 -3.60 -8.03
C ALA A 8 11.90 -3.50 -8.86
N MET A 9 11.27 -2.31 -8.94
CA MET A 9 10.05 -2.12 -9.75
C MET A 9 10.32 -2.32 -11.23
N ARG A 10 11.59 -2.20 -11.64
CA ARG A 10 12.07 -2.37 -13.02
C ARG A 10 12.36 -3.82 -13.41
N LYS A 11 12.30 -4.77 -12.48
CA LYS A 11 12.63 -6.17 -12.77
C LYS A 11 11.38 -6.93 -13.21
N SER A 12 11.54 -7.88 -14.12
CA SER A 12 10.46 -8.77 -14.61
C SER A 12 9.97 -9.82 -13.60
N LYS A 13 10.52 -9.83 -12.37
CA LYS A 13 10.12 -10.73 -11.29
C LYS A 13 9.21 -9.98 -10.32
N PRO A 14 8.23 -10.64 -9.68
CA PRO A 14 7.47 -10.03 -8.61
C PRO A 14 8.42 -9.45 -7.57
N MET A 15 8.18 -8.20 -7.19
CA MET A 15 8.94 -7.59 -6.12
C MET A 15 8.42 -8.10 -4.79
N ASP A 16 9.34 -8.52 -3.94
CA ASP A 16 9.10 -8.73 -2.52
C ASP A 16 10.15 -7.90 -1.76
N ILE A 17 9.76 -6.69 -1.34
CA ILE A 17 10.64 -5.80 -0.58
C ILE A 17 10.06 -5.55 0.80
N LEU A 18 10.85 -5.89 1.81
CA LEU A 18 10.64 -5.50 3.19
C LEU A 18 11.40 -4.20 3.49
N VAL A 19 10.67 -3.14 3.81
CA VAL A 19 11.24 -1.88 4.30
C VAL A 19 11.18 -1.88 5.82
N ILE A 20 12.34 -2.08 6.44
CA ILE A 20 12.55 -1.99 7.89
C ILE A 20 13.13 -0.60 8.20
N GLY A 21 12.59 0.08 9.21
CA GLY A 21 13.15 1.31 9.74
C GLY A 21 12.50 1.65 11.07
N ASP A 22 13.06 2.57 11.83
CA ASP A 22 12.43 3.02 13.08
C ASP A 22 11.26 3.98 12.80
N VAL A 23 10.48 4.29 13.84
CA VAL A 23 9.43 5.32 13.78
C VAL A 23 10.07 6.65 13.38
N GLY A 24 9.54 7.32 12.34
CA GLY A 24 10.04 8.62 11.87
C GLY A 24 11.06 8.59 10.71
N PHE A 25 11.49 7.42 10.23
CA PHE A 25 12.47 7.29 9.12
C PHE A 25 11.90 7.48 7.70
N GLY A 26 10.70 8.03 7.56
CA GLY A 26 10.09 8.32 6.26
C GLY A 26 9.56 7.09 5.50
N LYS A 27 9.20 6.01 6.20
CA LYS A 27 8.59 4.80 5.59
C LYS A 27 7.32 5.13 4.80
N THR A 28 6.48 6.02 5.35
CA THR A 28 5.30 6.55 4.66
C THR A 28 5.65 7.27 3.37
N GLU A 29 6.75 8.04 3.32
CA GLU A 29 7.20 8.73 2.10
C GLU A 29 7.65 7.73 1.01
N VAL A 30 8.29 6.63 1.41
CA VAL A 30 8.63 5.54 0.49
C VAL A 30 7.37 4.92 -0.11
N ALA A 31 6.37 4.63 0.73
CA ALA A 31 5.09 4.06 0.31
C ALA A 31 4.32 5.00 -0.64
N VAL A 32 4.25 6.29 -0.30
CA VAL A 32 3.62 7.33 -1.14
C VAL A 32 4.29 7.41 -2.51
N ARG A 33 5.62 7.50 -2.57
CA ARG A 33 6.33 7.57 -3.86
C ARG A 33 6.22 6.29 -4.68
N ALA A 34 6.23 5.14 -4.01
CA ALA A 34 6.06 3.84 -4.66
C ALA A 34 4.66 3.71 -5.27
N ALA A 35 3.62 4.02 -4.50
CA ALA A 35 2.24 4.01 -4.96
C ALA A 35 2.04 5.00 -6.12
N PHE A 36 2.52 6.23 -5.98
CA PHE A 36 2.41 7.24 -7.04
C PHE A 36 3.01 6.75 -8.36
N LYS A 37 4.20 6.13 -8.33
CA LYS A 37 4.84 5.63 -9.56
C LYS A 37 4.05 4.50 -10.23
N VAL A 38 3.35 3.69 -9.44
CA VAL A 38 2.52 2.59 -9.94
C VAL A 38 1.23 3.13 -10.54
N ILE A 39 0.61 4.11 -9.88
CA ILE A 39 -0.60 4.80 -10.35
C ILE A 39 -0.32 5.59 -11.64
N GLU A 40 0.82 6.27 -11.73
CA GLU A 40 1.25 6.97 -12.95
C GLU A 40 1.35 6.03 -14.16
N ASN A 41 1.65 4.74 -13.94
CA ASN A 41 1.67 3.72 -14.98
C ASN A 41 0.29 3.10 -15.26
N GLY A 42 -0.79 3.68 -14.74
CA GLY A 42 -2.17 3.21 -14.93
C GLY A 42 -2.53 1.95 -14.14
N LYS A 43 -1.72 1.57 -13.15
CA LYS A 43 -1.96 0.40 -12.29
C LYS A 43 -2.52 0.79 -10.94
N GLN A 44 -3.29 -0.12 -10.37
CA GLN A 44 -3.94 0.06 -9.08
C GLN A 44 -3.05 -0.37 -7.92
N VAL A 45 -3.30 0.23 -6.75
CA VAL A 45 -2.56 0.00 -5.52
C VAL A 45 -3.50 -0.40 -4.39
N LEU A 46 -3.09 -1.41 -3.60
CA LEU A 46 -3.77 -1.79 -2.36
C LEU A 46 -2.87 -1.51 -1.16
N MET A 47 -3.42 -0.94 -0.09
CA MET A 47 -2.72 -0.77 1.17
C MET A 47 -3.46 -1.47 2.31
N LEU A 48 -2.85 -2.53 2.85
CA LEU A 48 -3.32 -3.25 4.02
C LEU A 48 -2.79 -2.61 5.29
N VAL A 49 -3.69 -2.31 6.21
CA VAL A 49 -3.41 -1.60 7.47
C VAL A 49 -4.07 -2.36 8.63
N PRO A 50 -3.49 -2.42 9.85
CA PRO A 50 -3.98 -3.36 10.86
C PRO A 50 -5.23 -2.86 11.57
N THR A 51 -5.46 -1.54 11.61
CA THR A 51 -6.60 -0.93 12.30
C THR A 51 -7.32 0.09 11.42
N THR A 52 -8.60 0.31 11.70
CA THR A 52 -9.40 1.32 10.97
C THR A 52 -8.88 2.73 11.22
N ILE A 53 -8.39 3.02 12.43
CA ILE A 53 -7.80 4.33 12.77
C ILE A 53 -6.58 4.61 11.89
N LEU A 54 -5.67 3.64 11.78
CA LEU A 54 -4.50 3.79 10.91
C LEU A 54 -4.89 3.88 9.42
N ALA A 55 -5.94 3.17 9.00
CA ALA A 55 -6.43 3.27 7.62
C ALA A 55 -6.90 4.68 7.28
N ASP A 56 -7.65 5.32 8.18
CA ASP A 56 -8.11 6.71 7.99
C ASP A 56 -6.95 7.73 8.10
N GLN A 57 -5.96 7.50 8.96
CA GLN A 57 -4.76 8.33 9.05
C GLN A 57 -3.91 8.27 7.76
N HIS A 58 -3.68 7.07 7.24
CA HIS A 58 -3.00 6.89 5.95
C HIS A 58 -3.82 7.49 4.81
N TYR A 59 -5.14 7.33 4.83
CA TYR A 59 -6.01 7.96 3.84
C TYR A 59 -5.84 9.48 3.82
N GLN A 60 -5.88 10.14 4.97
CA GLN A 60 -5.63 11.59 5.07
C GLN A 60 -4.24 11.96 4.54
N THR A 61 -3.21 11.25 4.98
CA THR A 61 -1.82 11.52 4.57
C THR A 61 -1.65 11.36 3.07
N PHE A 62 -2.17 10.29 2.47
CA PHE A 62 -2.06 10.06 1.02
C PHE A 62 -2.92 11.06 0.23
N SER A 63 -4.13 11.39 0.72
CA SER A 63 -4.98 12.42 0.10
C SER A 63 -4.29 13.79 0.05
N GLU A 64 -3.67 14.23 1.14
CA GLU A 64 -2.89 15.48 1.17
C GLU A 64 -1.71 15.43 0.19
N ARG A 65 -1.02 14.29 0.12
CA ARG A 65 0.14 14.13 -0.79
C ARG A 65 -0.26 14.09 -2.26
N TYR A 66 -1.49 13.68 -2.56
CA TYR A 66 -2.01 13.56 -3.93
C TYR A 66 -2.94 14.70 -4.35
N GLU A 67 -3.14 15.72 -3.52
CA GLU A 67 -4.08 16.83 -3.78
C GLU A 67 -3.87 17.51 -5.15
N ASN A 68 -2.62 17.59 -5.61
CA ASN A 68 -2.26 18.22 -6.89
C ASN A 68 -2.21 17.23 -8.08
N TYR A 69 -2.69 16.01 -7.91
CA TYR A 69 -2.63 14.96 -8.92
C TYR A 69 -4.02 14.36 -9.16
N PRO A 70 -4.32 13.90 -10.38
CA PRO A 70 -5.61 13.28 -10.70
C PRO A 70 -5.67 11.81 -10.21
N VAL A 71 -5.34 11.58 -8.93
CA VAL A 71 -5.34 10.25 -8.30
C VAL A 71 -6.62 10.06 -7.51
N ILE A 72 -7.35 8.99 -7.80
CA ILE A 72 -8.59 8.62 -7.10
C ILE A 72 -8.25 7.63 -5.99
N LEU A 73 -8.25 8.14 -4.75
CA LEU A 73 -7.99 7.39 -3.53
C LEU A 73 -9.29 7.18 -2.74
N GLU A 74 -9.53 5.97 -2.25
CA GLU A 74 -10.65 5.66 -1.35
C GLU A 74 -10.22 4.80 -0.16
N VAL A 75 -11.01 4.82 0.91
CA VAL A 75 -10.74 4.05 2.14
C VAL A 75 -11.87 3.08 2.46
N LEU A 76 -11.51 1.81 2.65
CA LEU A 76 -12.39 0.75 3.14
C LEU A 76 -12.22 0.57 4.65
N SER A 77 -12.91 1.43 5.42
CA SER A 77 -12.96 1.37 6.88
C SER A 77 -14.38 1.10 7.40
N ARG A 78 -14.48 0.62 8.64
CA ARG A 78 -15.79 0.42 9.31
C ARG A 78 -16.55 1.72 9.55
N PHE A 79 -15.89 2.88 9.44
CA PHE A 79 -16.54 4.18 9.62
C PHE A 79 -17.28 4.66 8.36
N ARG A 80 -17.05 4.04 7.20
CA ARG A 80 -17.81 4.33 5.98
C ARG A 80 -19.15 3.58 5.98
N ALA A 81 -20.20 4.22 5.47
CA ALA A 81 -21.51 3.59 5.30
C ALA A 81 -21.41 2.35 4.39
N ARG A 82 -22.19 1.29 4.70
CA ARG A 82 -22.16 0.03 3.95
C ARG A 82 -22.42 0.21 2.45
N LYS A 83 -23.28 1.15 2.06
CA LYS A 83 -23.55 1.48 0.66
C LYS A 83 -22.28 1.99 -0.04
N LYS A 84 -21.61 2.99 0.55
CA LYS A 84 -20.37 3.54 0.03
C LYS A 84 -19.25 2.51 -0.04
N GLN A 85 -19.15 1.58 0.93
CA GLN A 85 -18.18 0.49 0.86
C GLN A 85 -18.42 -0.40 -0.37
N LYS A 86 -19.68 -0.74 -0.69
CA LYS A 86 -20.01 -1.52 -1.90
C LYS A 86 -19.69 -0.75 -3.18
N ASP A 87 -19.97 0.55 -3.20
CA ASP A 87 -19.68 1.40 -4.35
C ASP A 87 -18.16 1.49 -4.58
N ILE A 88 -17.36 1.67 -3.51
CA ILE A 88 -15.89 1.67 -3.57
C ILE A 88 -15.37 0.34 -4.14
N VAL A 89 -15.84 -0.80 -3.63
CA VAL A 89 -15.41 -2.11 -4.14
C VAL A 89 -15.73 -2.26 -5.63
N LYS A 90 -16.92 -1.85 -6.05
CA LYS A 90 -17.33 -1.89 -7.46
C LYS A 90 -16.44 -1.00 -8.33
N ASP A 91 -16.28 0.27 -7.95
CA ASP A 91 -15.51 1.24 -8.74
C ASP A 91 -14.03 0.88 -8.80
N PHE A 92 -13.48 0.25 -7.76
CA PHE A 92 -12.13 -0.29 -7.78
C PHE A 92 -11.99 -1.48 -8.71
N ASN A 93 -12.94 -2.42 -8.70
CA ASN A 93 -12.92 -3.55 -9.63
C ASN A 93 -13.11 -3.10 -11.09
N ASP A 94 -13.85 -2.00 -11.32
CA ASP A 94 -14.03 -1.38 -12.63
C ASP A 94 -12.76 -0.61 -13.11
N GLY A 95 -11.79 -0.39 -12.21
CA GLY A 95 -10.55 0.36 -12.48
C GLY A 95 -10.71 1.88 -12.43
N LYS A 96 -11.75 2.41 -11.77
CA LYS A 96 -11.98 3.86 -11.60
C LYS A 96 -11.28 4.43 -10.36
N ILE A 97 -10.91 3.57 -9.42
CA ILE A 97 -10.19 3.96 -8.20
C ILE A 97 -8.76 3.44 -8.35
N ASP A 98 -7.80 4.34 -8.24
CA ASP A 98 -6.38 4.01 -8.40
C ASP A 98 -5.82 3.34 -7.16
N MET A 99 -6.28 3.73 -5.98
CA MET A 99 -5.77 3.18 -4.73
C MET A 99 -6.87 2.99 -3.68
N ILE A 100 -6.84 1.83 -3.01
CA ILE A 100 -7.63 1.57 -1.81
C ILE A 100 -6.72 1.37 -0.61
N ILE A 101 -7.06 2.04 0.49
CA ILE A 101 -6.49 1.80 1.82
C ILE A 101 -7.54 1.10 2.68
N GLY A 102 -7.18 0.02 3.36
CA GLY A 102 -8.14 -0.66 4.22
C GLY A 102 -7.53 -1.70 5.14
N THR A 103 -8.39 -2.23 6.00
CA THR A 103 -8.03 -3.35 6.90
C THR A 103 -8.16 -4.69 6.20
N HIS A 104 -8.08 -5.81 6.92
CA HIS A 104 -8.29 -7.17 6.39
C HIS A 104 -9.51 -7.35 5.47
N ARG A 105 -10.51 -6.45 5.50
CA ARG A 105 -11.58 -6.39 4.50
C ARG A 105 -11.05 -6.37 3.05
N ILE A 106 -9.89 -5.75 2.79
CA ILE A 106 -9.34 -5.68 1.43
C ILE A 106 -8.86 -7.01 0.86
N LEU A 107 -8.74 -8.04 1.72
CA LEU A 107 -8.36 -9.40 1.35
C LEU A 107 -9.56 -10.30 1.04
N GLN A 108 -10.78 -9.76 1.06
CA GLN A 108 -11.99 -10.50 0.72
C GLN A 108 -12.06 -10.77 -0.79
N GLU A 109 -12.70 -11.90 -1.18
CA GLU A 109 -12.77 -12.36 -2.57
C GLU A 109 -13.52 -11.41 -3.53
N ASP A 110 -14.28 -10.45 -2.98
CA ASP A 110 -15.05 -9.47 -3.73
C ASP A 110 -14.20 -8.30 -4.24
N ILE A 111 -12.97 -8.14 -3.75
CA ILE A 111 -12.04 -7.09 -4.18
C ILE A 111 -11.09 -7.69 -5.22
N ARG A 112 -11.35 -7.35 -6.47
CA ARG A 112 -10.66 -7.85 -7.67
C ARG A 112 -10.21 -6.67 -8.51
N PRO A 113 -9.03 -6.09 -8.21
CA PRO A 113 -8.48 -5.01 -9.01
C PRO A 113 -8.37 -5.44 -10.48
N LYS A 114 -8.63 -4.49 -11.38
CA LYS A 114 -8.54 -4.66 -12.82
C LYS A 114 -7.09 -4.84 -13.28
N ASP A 115 -6.16 -4.06 -12.72
CA ASP A 115 -4.72 -4.17 -12.98
C ASP A 115 -3.94 -3.77 -11.73
N LEU A 116 -3.59 -4.75 -10.87
CA LEU A 116 -2.90 -4.51 -9.61
C LEU A 116 -1.38 -4.44 -9.84
N GLY A 117 -0.78 -3.30 -9.50
CA GLY A 117 0.66 -3.10 -9.64
C GLY A 117 1.45 -3.17 -8.33
N LEU A 118 0.80 -2.86 -7.19
CA LEU A 118 1.46 -2.80 -5.89
C LEU A 118 0.49 -3.11 -4.74
N ILE A 119 0.97 -3.91 -3.79
CA ILE A 119 0.38 -4.07 -2.46
C ILE A 119 1.37 -3.53 -1.44
N ILE A 120 0.88 -2.65 -0.58
CA ILE A 120 1.58 -2.10 0.56
C ILE A 120 0.98 -2.73 1.80
N VAL A 121 1.78 -3.40 2.62
CA VAL A 121 1.32 -3.92 3.91
C VAL A 121 2.03 -3.15 4.99
N ASP A 122 1.28 -2.41 5.79
CA ASP A 122 1.75 -1.79 7.01
C ASP A 122 1.46 -2.74 8.16
N GLU A 123 2.48 -3.41 8.69
CA GLU A 123 2.35 -4.25 9.89
C GLU A 123 3.03 -3.56 11.08
N GLU A 124 2.23 -3.06 12.01
CA GLU A 124 2.59 -2.96 13.42
C GLU A 124 2.18 -4.26 14.13
N GLN A 125 2.91 -5.35 13.88
CA GLN A 125 2.83 -6.53 14.74
C GLN A 125 4.25 -7.04 15.05
N LYS A 126 4.48 -7.31 16.35
CA LYS A 126 5.67 -7.99 16.86
C LYS A 126 5.65 -9.43 16.33
N PHE A 127 6.24 -9.66 15.17
CA PHE A 127 6.55 -11.02 14.78
C PHE A 127 7.58 -11.58 15.76
N GLY A 128 7.09 -12.35 16.73
CA GLY A 128 7.87 -13.25 17.57
C GLY A 128 8.33 -14.47 16.78
N VAL A 129 8.89 -14.29 15.59
CA VAL A 129 9.64 -15.37 14.96
C VAL A 129 10.98 -15.42 15.68
N ARG A 130 11.24 -16.55 16.32
CA ARG A 130 12.56 -16.94 16.88
C ARG A 130 13.60 -17.05 15.75
N ALA A 131 13.91 -15.94 15.10
CA ALA A 131 15.10 -15.79 14.30
C ALA A 131 16.01 -14.83 15.06
N THR A 132 16.96 -15.41 15.77
CA THR A 132 18.04 -14.75 16.50
C THR A 132 18.66 -13.62 15.67
N LEU A 133 18.24 -12.39 15.92
CA LEU A 133 19.08 -11.22 15.71
C LEU A 133 19.02 -10.40 17.00
N ALA A 134 20.20 -10.26 17.57
CA ALA A 134 20.45 -9.63 18.85
C ALA A 134 20.08 -8.14 18.83
N SER A 135 19.93 -7.60 20.04
CA SER A 135 19.70 -6.21 20.43
C SER A 135 18.24 -5.77 20.50
N GLY A 136 17.81 -5.55 21.75
CA GLY A 136 16.50 -5.05 22.09
C GLY A 136 16.41 -3.56 21.79
N THR A 137 15.47 -3.21 20.94
CA THR A 137 14.90 -1.88 20.81
C THR A 137 13.42 -2.00 20.45
N ASN A 138 12.61 -1.22 21.15
CA ASN A 138 11.15 -1.24 21.09
C ASN A 138 10.62 -0.68 19.75
N CYS A 139 9.54 -1.28 19.25
CA CYS A 139 8.71 -0.82 18.12
C CYS A 139 9.40 -0.59 16.76
N CYS A 140 9.63 -1.67 16.00
CA CYS A 140 9.79 -1.60 14.54
C CYS A 140 8.42 -1.71 13.85
N SER A 141 8.00 -0.68 13.12
CA SER A 141 6.89 -0.78 12.13
C SER A 141 7.46 -1.22 10.78
N TRP A 142 6.83 -2.17 10.11
CA TRP A 142 7.32 -2.79 8.88
C TRP A 142 6.41 -2.41 7.72
N ILE A 143 6.99 -1.98 6.59
CA ILE A 143 6.24 -1.81 5.35
C ILE A 143 6.72 -2.84 4.33
N PHE A 144 5.85 -3.77 3.96
CA PHE A 144 6.10 -4.67 2.83
C PHE A 144 5.55 -4.05 1.55
N LEU A 145 6.35 -4.09 0.49
CA LEU A 145 5.98 -3.66 -0.85
C LEU A 145 6.04 -4.89 -1.76
N PHE A 146 4.88 -5.37 -2.18
CA PHE A 146 4.74 -6.45 -3.15
C PHE A 146 4.32 -5.88 -4.50
N SER A 147 5.14 -6.05 -5.55
CA SER A 147 4.79 -5.63 -6.91
C SER A 147 4.59 -6.84 -7.81
N ILE A 148 3.53 -6.84 -8.61
CA ILE A 148 3.20 -7.93 -9.54
C ILE A 148 3.91 -7.67 -10.88
N PRO A 149 4.63 -8.66 -11.44
CA PRO A 149 5.46 -8.45 -12.62
C PRO A 149 4.59 -8.26 -13.86
N ASP A 150 4.49 -7.02 -14.31
CA ASP A 150 4.19 -6.60 -15.69
C ASP A 150 4.47 -5.10 -15.82
N ILE A 151 5.59 -4.67 -15.22
CA ILE A 151 6.08 -3.30 -15.28
C ILE A 151 7.20 -3.28 -16.32
N LEU A 152 6.83 -3.24 -17.60
CA LEU A 152 7.74 -2.87 -18.68
C LEU A 152 7.99 -1.36 -18.58
N LEU A 153 8.96 -0.98 -17.75
CA LEU A 153 9.45 0.40 -17.67
C LEU A 153 10.41 0.67 -18.83
N TYR A 154 9.90 1.30 -19.90
CA TYR A 154 10.73 2.20 -20.69
C TYR A 154 10.65 3.59 -20.05
N THR A 155 11.84 4.19 -19.87
CA THR A 155 12.18 5.48 -19.21
C THR A 155 12.45 5.44 -17.71
#